data_AF-A0A352F1T3-F1
#
_entry.id   AF-A0A352F1T3-F1
#
_cell.length_a   1.000
_cell.length_b   1.000
_cell.length_c   1.000
_cell.angle_alpha   90.00
_cell.angle_beta   90.00
_cell.angle_gamma   90.00
#
_symmetry.space_group_name_H-M   'P 1'
#
loop_
_entity.id
_entity.type
_entity.pdbx_description
1 polymer ?
#
loop_
_entity_poly.entity_id
_entity_poly.type
_entity_poly.pdbx_seq_one_letter_code
_entity_poly.pdbx_strand_id
1 'polypeptide(L)'
;MKKASTKKKNKEDLRPEYDLSQLKDGVRGKYYREATADTNLVLIEPELATVFPNTESVNRALRLLAETAESVSSKKSVRRKPQKNRLKRSA
;
A
#
# COMPACT_ATOMS: atom_id res chain seq x y z
N MET A 1 15.67 22.36 -28.89
CA MET A 1 15.58 21.43 -30.04
C MET A 1 14.11 21.29 -30.43
N LYS A 2 13.72 21.73 -31.63
CA LYS A 2 12.34 21.56 -32.16
C LYS A 2 12.08 20.07 -32.39
N LYS A 3 11.07 19.49 -31.74
CA LYS A 3 10.62 18.13 -32.07
C LYS A 3 9.86 18.18 -33.40
N ALA A 4 10.29 17.34 -34.34
CA ALA A 4 9.70 17.22 -35.66
C ALA A 4 8.20 16.90 -35.58
N SER A 5 7.42 17.50 -36.47
CA SER A 5 5.97 17.31 -36.57
C SER A 5 5.64 15.84 -36.83
N THR A 6 4.97 15.22 -35.87
CA THR A 6 4.52 13.83 -35.97
C THR A 6 3.55 13.67 -37.14
N LYS A 7 3.93 12.81 -38.09
CA LYS A 7 3.11 12.29 -39.19
C LYS A 7 1.69 11.98 -38.66
N LYS A 8 0.64 12.50 -39.34
CA LYS A 8 -0.77 12.13 -39.10
C LYS A 8 -0.87 10.59 -39.14
N LYS A 9 -1.04 9.96 -37.98
CA LYS A 9 -1.43 8.55 -37.93
C LYS A 9 -2.89 8.48 -38.36
N ASN A 10 -3.15 7.60 -39.31
CA ASN A 10 -4.43 7.46 -39.97
C ASN A 10 -5.53 7.14 -38.93
N LYS A 11 -6.71 7.72 -39.12
CA LYS A 11 -7.92 7.44 -38.31
C LYS A 11 -8.36 5.95 -38.39
N GLU A 12 -7.72 5.16 -39.25
CA GLU A 12 -8.09 3.77 -39.56
C GLU A 12 -7.69 2.76 -38.48
N ASP A 13 -6.73 3.07 -37.61
CA ASP A 13 -6.30 2.16 -36.53
C ASP A 13 -7.23 2.22 -35.29
N LEU A 14 -8.14 3.19 -35.24
CA LEU A 14 -9.08 3.34 -34.14
C LEU A 14 -10.36 2.58 -34.43
N ARG A 15 -10.90 1.91 -33.40
CA ARG A 15 -12.21 1.26 -33.54
C ARG A 15 -13.29 2.29 -33.86
N PRO A 16 -14.31 1.95 -34.68
CA PRO A 16 -15.36 2.89 -35.09
C PRO A 16 -16.12 3.54 -33.92
N GLU A 17 -16.17 2.89 -32.75
CA GLU A 17 -16.82 3.40 -31.54
C GLU A 17 -16.02 4.52 -30.86
N TYR A 18 -14.75 4.72 -31.21
CA TYR A 18 -13.90 5.74 -30.59
C TYR A 18 -13.89 7.04 -31.39
N ASP A 19 -14.54 8.08 -30.84
CA ASP A 19 -14.49 9.43 -31.38
C ASP A 19 -13.56 10.33 -30.54
N LEU A 20 -12.37 10.61 -31.06
CA LEU A 20 -11.39 11.49 -30.41
C LEU A 20 -11.88 12.94 -30.24
N SER A 21 -12.89 13.38 -31.00
CA SER A 21 -13.45 14.73 -30.85
C SER A 21 -14.28 14.88 -29.58
N GLN A 22 -14.71 13.76 -28.97
CA GLN A 22 -15.37 13.71 -27.67
C GLN A 22 -14.36 13.79 -26.51
N LEU A 23 -13.09 13.49 -26.77
CA LEU A 23 -11.98 13.58 -25.82
C LEU A 23 -11.51 15.04 -25.66
N LYS A 24 -12.44 15.93 -25.30
CA LYS A 24 -12.16 17.33 -24.97
C LYS A 24 -11.50 17.38 -23.59
N ASP A 25 -10.48 18.23 -23.44
CA ASP A 25 -9.78 18.50 -22.17
C ASP A 25 -9.03 17.30 -21.56
N GLY A 26 -8.27 16.57 -22.38
CA GLY A 26 -7.36 15.53 -21.91
C GLY A 26 -6.25 16.08 -20.99
N VAL A 27 -6.37 15.85 -19.69
CA VAL A 27 -5.33 16.22 -18.70
C VAL A 27 -4.24 15.15 -18.64
N ARG A 28 -3.00 15.52 -18.96
CA ARG A 28 -1.85 14.63 -18.83
C ARG A 28 -1.65 14.22 -17.36
N GLY A 29 -1.60 12.92 -17.11
CA GLY A 29 -1.36 12.37 -15.78
C GLY A 29 -2.57 12.37 -14.84
N LYS A 30 -3.80 12.48 -15.36
CA LYS A 30 -5.05 12.45 -14.58
C LYS A 30 -5.10 11.34 -13.53
N TYR A 31 -4.67 10.12 -13.89
CA TYR A 31 -4.63 8.95 -13.01
C TYR A 31 -3.21 8.52 -12.63
N TYR A 32 -2.20 9.37 -12.86
CA TYR A 32 -0.81 9.01 -12.61
C TYR A 32 -0.59 8.67 -11.13
N ARG A 33 -1.15 9.50 -10.23
CA ARG A 33 -1.00 9.31 -8.79
C ARG A 33 -1.62 8.01 -8.31
N GLU A 34 -2.83 7.69 -8.76
CA GLU A 34 -3.52 6.43 -8.44
C GLU A 34 -2.76 5.21 -8.97
N ALA A 35 -2.29 5.27 -10.22
CA ALA A 35 -1.49 4.22 -10.82
C ALA A 35 -0.12 4.01 -10.13
N THR A 36 0.46 5.06 -9.56
CA THR A 36 1.71 4.97 -8.78
C THR A 36 1.50 4.68 -7.30
N ALA A 37 0.33 4.99 -6.75
CA ALA A 37 0.02 4.78 -5.34
C ALA A 37 -0.17 3.29 -5.06
N ASP A 38 -0.73 2.55 -6.02
CA ASP A 38 -1.11 1.15 -5.80
C ASP A 38 -0.33 0.21 -6.72
N THR A 39 0.85 -0.23 -6.26
CA THR A 39 1.24 -1.62 -6.50
C THR A 39 0.76 -2.45 -5.32
N ASN A 40 -0.48 -2.94 -5.39
CA ASN A 40 -1.07 -3.86 -4.40
C ASN A 40 -0.38 -5.24 -4.37
N LEU A 41 0.72 -5.41 -5.11
CA LEU A 41 1.48 -6.63 -5.23
C LEU A 41 2.82 -6.46 -4.53
N VAL A 42 3.04 -7.27 -3.51
CA VAL A 42 4.33 -7.40 -2.83
C VAL A 42 4.93 -8.74 -3.24
N LEU A 43 6.14 -8.73 -3.80
CA LEU A 43 6.85 -9.94 -4.11
C LEU A 43 7.35 -10.58 -2.81
N ILE A 44 6.92 -11.83 -2.58
CA ILE A 44 7.40 -12.65 -1.46
C ILE A 44 8.62 -13.44 -1.94
N GLU A 45 9.59 -13.66 -1.05
CA GLU A 45 10.76 -14.50 -1.35
C GLU A 45 10.35 -15.92 -1.78
N PRO A 46 11.04 -16.55 -2.75
CA PRO A 46 10.67 -17.87 -3.26
C PRO A 46 10.58 -18.95 -2.19
N GLU A 47 11.50 -18.93 -1.23
CA GLU A 47 11.52 -19.87 -0.10
C GLU A 47 10.22 -19.79 0.72
N LEU A 48 9.71 -18.58 0.96
CA LEU A 48 8.48 -18.34 1.71
C LEU A 48 7.23 -18.68 0.89
N ALA A 49 7.29 -18.56 -0.44
CA ALA A 49 6.19 -18.96 -1.31
C ALA A 49 5.87 -20.47 -1.20
N THR A 50 6.86 -21.31 -0.87
CA THR A 50 6.63 -22.75 -0.62
C THR A 50 5.85 -22.99 0.69
N VAL A 51 6.01 -22.11 1.68
CA VAL A 51 5.35 -22.20 2.98
C VAL A 51 3.93 -21.62 2.93
N PHE A 52 3.72 -20.58 2.12
CA PHE A 52 2.45 -19.89 1.97
C PHE A 52 1.82 -20.16 0.59
N PRO A 53 1.04 -21.24 0.43
CA PRO A 53 0.51 -21.64 -0.88
C PRO A 53 -0.58 -20.71 -1.42
N ASN A 54 -1.19 -19.86 -0.59
CA ASN A 54 -2.27 -18.96 -0.99
C ASN A 54 -2.34 -17.69 -0.15
N THR A 55 -3.11 -16.72 -0.65
CA THR A 55 -3.34 -15.40 -0.03
C THR A 55 -3.97 -15.50 1.36
N GLU A 56 -4.87 -16.46 1.58
CA GLU A 56 -5.53 -16.65 2.89
C GLU A 56 -4.52 -17.02 3.98
N SER A 57 -3.57 -17.91 3.67
CA SER A 57 -2.51 -18.35 4.59
C SER A 57 -1.59 -17.19 4.97
N VAL A 58 -1.17 -16.37 3.99
CA VAL A 58 -0.37 -15.16 4.22
C VAL A 58 -1.11 -14.18 5.13
N ASN A 59 -2.35 -13.84 4.79
CA ASN A 59 -3.14 -12.86 5.54
C ASN A 59 -3.44 -13.32 6.96
N ARG A 60 -3.68 -14.62 7.16
CA ARG A 60 -3.86 -15.20 8.49
C ARG A 60 -2.60 -15.04 9.34
N ALA A 61 -1.43 -15.37 8.80
CA ALA A 61 -0.16 -15.25 9.52
C ALA A 61 0.14 -13.79 9.92
N LEU A 62 -0.08 -12.85 8.99
CA LEU A 62 0.12 -11.42 9.27
C LEU A 62 -0.82 -10.90 10.36
N ARG A 63 -2.09 -11.32 10.37
CA ARG A 63 -3.05 -10.96 11.42
C ARG A 63 -2.63 -11.48 12.79
N LEU A 64 -2.18 -12.73 12.88
CA LEU A 64 -1.67 -13.31 14.12
C LEU A 64 -0.44 -12.55 14.64
N LEU A 65 0.46 -12.14 13.73
CA LEU A 65 1.63 -11.35 14.08
C LEU A 65 1.25 -9.96 14.59
N ALA A 66 0.25 -9.31 14.00
CA ALA A 66 -0.28 -8.04 14.49
C ALA A 66 -0.88 -8.16 15.89
N GLU A 67 -1.75 -9.16 16.11
CA GLU A 67 -2.39 -9.40 17.41
C GLU A 67 -1.37 -9.69 18.51
N THR A 68 -0.37 -10.52 18.22
CA THR A 68 0.70 -10.82 19.18
C THR A 68 1.52 -9.58 19.50
N ALA A 69 1.88 -8.76 18.51
CA ALA A 69 2.59 -7.49 18.73
C ALA A 69 1.80 -6.51 19.62
N GLU A 70 0.49 -6.36 19.38
CA GLU A 70 -0.40 -5.55 20.22
C GLU A 70 -0.47 -6.06 21.66
N SER A 71 -0.58 -7.38 21.83
CA SER A 71 -0.62 -8.02 23.15
C SER A 71 0.67 -7.80 23.96
N VAL A 72 1.83 -7.77 23.30
CA VAL A 72 3.12 -7.51 23.93
C VAL A 72 3.27 -6.03 24.28
N SER A 73 2.84 -5.14 23.39
CA SER A 73 2.87 -3.69 23.61
C SER A 73 2.01 -3.27 24.81
N SER A 74 0.78 -3.77 24.89
CA SER A 74 -0.16 -3.46 25.98
C SER A 74 0.32 -3.95 27.35
N LYS A 75 0.91 -5.15 27.44
CA LYS A 75 1.51 -5.67 28.69
C LYS A 75 2.71 -4.86 29.18
N LYS A 76 3.48 -4.24 28.28
CA LYS A 76 4.64 -3.39 28.64
C LYS A 76 4.20 -2.08 29.31
N SER A 77 3.02 -1.56 28.96
CA SER A 77 2.44 -0.36 29.57
C SER A 77 1.99 -0.60 31.02
N VAL A 78 1.41 -1.76 31.33
CA VAL A 78 0.92 -2.10 32.69
C VAL A 78 2.06 -2.25 33.72
N ARG A 79 3.25 -2.65 33.29
CA ARG A 79 4.41 -2.87 34.18
C ARG A 79 5.09 -1.58 34.67
N ARG A 80 4.76 -0.41 34.11
CA ARG A 80 5.29 0.89 34.57
C ARG A 80 4.37 1.56 35.59
N LYS A 81 4.01 0.87 36.68
CA LYS A 81 3.47 1.58 37.85
C LYS A 81 4.65 2.16 38.65
N PRO A 82 4.75 3.49 38.84
CA PRO A 82 5.79 4.05 39.68
C PRO A 82 5.52 3.62 41.13
N GLN A 83 6.49 2.93 41.76
CA GLN A 83 6.46 2.70 43.20
C GLN A 83 6.52 4.06 43.90
N LYS A 84 5.37 4.57 44.35
CA LYS A 84 5.32 5.67 45.31
C LYS A 84 5.80 5.13 46.65
N ASN A 85 7.10 5.20 46.90
CA ASN A 85 7.66 4.97 48.23
C ASN A 85 7.11 6.04 49.18
N ARG A 86 6.13 5.64 49.99
CA ARG A 86 5.64 6.40 51.14
C ARG A 86 6.69 6.29 52.25
N LEU A 87 7.64 7.21 52.29
CA LEU A 87 8.36 7.47 53.55
C LEU A 87 7.35 8.08 54.52
N LYS A 88 6.81 7.25 55.41
CA LYS A 88 6.22 7.74 56.65
C LYS A 88 7.39 8.23 57.51
N ARG A 89 7.54 9.55 57.63
CA ARG A 89 8.28 10.14 58.74
C ARG A 89 7.33 10.19 59.94
N SER A 90 7.62 9.35 60.91
CA SER A 90 7.03 9.35 62.25
C SER A 90 7.77 10.32 63.16
N ALA A 91 7.00 10.94 64.07
CA ALA A 91 7.36 11.71 65.26
C ALA A 91 8.08 13.05 65.02
#